data_AF-W1F899-F1
#
_entry.id   AF-W1F899-F1
#
_cell.length_a   1.000
_cell.length_b   1.000
_cell.length_c   1.000
_cell.angle_alpha   90.00
_cell.angle_beta   90.00
_cell.angle_gamma   90.00
#
_symmetry.space_group_name_H-M   'P 1'
#
loop_
_entity.id
_entity.type
_entity.pdbx_description
1 polymer ?
#
loop_
_entity_poly.entity_id
_entity_poly.type
_entity_poly.pdbx_seq_one_letter_code
_entity_poly.pdbx_strand_id
1 'polypeptide(L)' 'MMGRGYAWLDTGTHQSLIEASNFIATIEERQGLKVSCPEEIAYRKGFIDAEKVKVLAEPLKKNTYGQYLLKMIKGY' A
#
# COMPACT_ATOMS: atom_id res chain seq x y z
N MET A 1 -12.94 -14.47 15.67
CA MET A 1 -11.53 -14.84 15.95
C MET A 1 -10.75 -14.81 14.65
N MET A 2 -9.52 -14.30 14.64
CA MET A 2 -8.64 -14.40 13.45
C MET A 2 -8.16 -15.85 13.31
N GLY A 3 -8.48 -16.50 12.19
CA GLY A 3 -8.01 -17.87 11.87
C GLY A 3 -6.64 -17.86 11.19
N ARG A 4 -6.08 -19.05 10.95
CA ARG A 4 -4.72 -19.26 10.37
C ARG A 4 -4.46 -18.63 8.99
N GLY A 5 -5.49 -18.11 8.31
CA GLY A 5 -5.35 -17.42 7.03
C GLY A 5 -5.00 -15.93 7.15
N TYR A 6 -4.99 -15.38 8.37
CA TYR A 6 -4.58 -14.00 8.65
C TYR A 6 -3.13 -13.96 9.12
N ALA A 7 -2.39 -12.95 8.67
CA ALA A 7 -1.09 -12.62 9.22
C ALA A 7 -1.25 -11.53 10.29
N TRP A 8 -0.82 -11.83 11.51
CA TRP A 8 -0.63 -10.84 12.57
C TRP A 8 0.86 -10.85 12.92
N LEU A 9 1.54 -9.76 12.61
CA LEU A 9 2.99 -9.62 12.72
C LEU A 9 3.31 -8.44 13.64
N ASP A 10 4.32 -8.60 14.48
CA ASP A 10 4.86 -7.53 15.31
C ASP A 10 6.29 -7.18 14.88
N THR A 11 6.73 -5.97 15.19
CA THR A 11 8.09 -5.49 14.91
C THR A 11 8.88 -5.27 16.20
N GLY A 12 8.65 -6.09 17.22
CA GLY A 12 9.24 -5.94 18.55
C GLY A 12 10.72 -6.33 18.65
N THR A 13 11.26 -7.02 17.66
CA THR A 13 12.68 -7.39 17.58
C THR A 13 13.26 -7.07 16.21
N HIS A 14 14.58 -6.98 16.09
CA HIS A 14 15.24 -6.83 14.79
C HIS A 14 14.87 -7.94 13.80
N GLN A 15 14.77 -9.18 14.31
CA GLN A 15 14.39 -10.34 13.49
C GLN A 15 12.93 -10.25 13.04
N SER A 16 11.99 -9.99 13.96
CA SER A 16 10.56 -9.90 13.62
C SER A 16 10.24 -8.73 12.69
N LEU A 17 10.98 -7.61 12.80
CA LEU A 17 10.88 -6.50 11.84
C LEU A 17 11.30 -6.91 10.42
N ILE A 18 12.40 -7.65 10.28
CA ILE A 18 12.88 -8.12 8.96
C ILE A 18 11.87 -9.10 8.36
N GLU A 19 11.34 -10.02 9.16
CA GLU A 19 10.31 -10.97 8.73
C GLU A 19 9.04 -10.27 8.26
N ALA A 20 8.54 -9.29 9.03
CA ALA A 20 7.38 -8.50 8.65
C ALA A 20 7.63 -7.71 7.35
N SER A 21 8.81 -7.12 7.21
CA SER A 21 9.20 -6.37 6.00
C SER A 21 9.22 -7.28 4.76
N ASN A 22 9.83 -8.46 4.88
CA ASN A 22 9.90 -9.43 3.78
C ASN A 22 8.51 -9.99 3.40
N PHE A 23 7.63 -10.18 4.40
CA PHE A 23 6.26 -10.59 4.15
C PHE A 23 5.51 -9.56 3.30
N ILE A 24 5.57 -8.28 3.68
CA ILE A 24 4.93 -7.20 2.92
C ILE A 24 5.53 -7.09 1.51
N ALA A 25 6.87 -7.07 1.39
CA ALA A 25 7.55 -6.97 0.10
C ALA A 25 7.10 -8.07 -0.88
N THR A 26 7.03 -9.31 -0.40
CA THR A 26 6.61 -10.47 -1.21
C THR A 26 5.17 -10.33 -1.73
N ILE A 27 4.25 -9.88 -0.87
CA ILE A 27 2.85 -9.67 -1.24
C ILE A 27 2.73 -8.56 -2.29
N GLU A 28 3.39 -7.42 -2.08
CA GLU A 28 3.33 -6.29 -3.00
C GLU A 28 3.93 -6.62 -4.36
N GLU A 29 5.08 -7.31 -4.39
CA GLU A 29 5.73 -7.71 -5.64
C GLU A 29 4.86 -8.67 -6.46
N ARG A 30 4.19 -9.62 -5.80
CA ARG A 30 3.35 -10.61 -6.47
C ARG A 30 2.04 -10.03 -6.99
N GLN A 31 1.43 -9.09 -6.26
CA GLN A 31 0.11 -8.55 -6.59
C GLN A 31 0.16 -7.25 -7.40
N GLY A 32 1.27 -6.51 -7.36
CA GLY A 32 1.35 -5.17 -7.93
C GLY A 32 0.47 -4.14 -7.20
N LEU A 33 0.05 -4.47 -5.98
CA LEU A 33 -0.75 -3.63 -5.09
C LEU A 33 0.06 -3.24 -3.87
N LYS A 34 -0.27 -2.10 -3.25
CA LYS A 34 0.39 -1.63 -2.01
C LYS A 34 -0.43 -1.99 -0.78
N VAL A 35 0.22 -2.55 0.23
CA VAL A 35 -0.43 -2.86 1.51
C VAL A 35 -0.41 -1.62 2.38
N SER A 36 -1.55 -1.30 2.99
CA SER A 36 -1.68 -0.15 3.92
C SER A 36 -1.37 1.22 3.31
N CYS A 37 -1.65 1.42 2.01
CA CYS A 37 -1.56 2.73 1.34
C CYS A 37 -2.74 3.64 1.76
N PRO A 38 -2.50 4.72 2.54
CA PRO A 38 -3.60 5.55 3.06
C PRO A 38 -4.37 6.29 1.97
N GLU A 39 -3.71 6.78 0.93
CA GLU A 39 -4.33 7.50 -0.18
C GLU A 39 -5.28 6.60 -0.97
N GLU A 40 -4.89 5.35 -1.22
CA GLU A 40 -5.75 4.36 -1.85
C GLU A 40 -6.96 4.04 -0.97
N ILE A 41 -6.74 3.80 0.33
CA ILE A 41 -7.84 3.51 1.26
C ILE A 41 -8.82 4.68 1.30
N ALA A 42 -8.32 5.91 1.39
CA ALA A 42 -9.14 7.12 1.41
C ALA A 42 -9.92 7.30 0.11
N TYR A 43 -9.30 7.06 -1.04
CA TYR A 43 -9.95 7.12 -2.34
C TYR A 43 -11.06 6.08 -2.47
N ARG A 44 -10.77 4.81 -2.17
CA ARG A 44 -11.75 3.70 -2.24
C ARG A 44 -12.89 3.86 -1.25
N LYS A 45 -12.66 4.48 -0.10
CA LYS A 45 -13.71 4.83 0.88
C LYS A 45 -14.48 6.10 0.53
N GLY A 46 -14.10 6.83 -0.52
CA GLY A 46 -14.76 8.07 -0.94
C GLY A 46 -14.45 9.28 -0.04
N PHE A 47 -13.40 9.23 0.78
CA PHE A 47 -12.96 10.37 1.60
C PHE A 47 -12.26 11.44 0.75
N ILE A 48 -11.63 11.02 -0.35
CA ILE A 48 -11.01 11.89 -1.35
C ILE A 48 -11.39 11.41 -2.75
N ASP A 49 -11.42 12.32 -3.71
CA ASP A 49 -11.65 12.02 -5.12
C ASP A 49 -10.33 11.80 -5.88
N ALA A 50 -10.44 11.47 -7.17
CA ALA A 50 -9.30 11.19 -8.03
C ALA A 50 -8.38 12.41 -8.20
N GLU A 51 -8.91 13.63 -8.15
CA GLU A 51 -8.11 14.85 -8.30
C GLU A 51 -7.25 15.08 -7.05
N LYS A 52 -7.81 14.87 -5.85
CA LYS A 52 -7.04 14.90 -4.59
C LYS A 52 -5.94 13.85 -4.57
N VAL A 53 -6.21 12.63 -5.04
CA VAL A 53 -5.17 11.59 -5.15
C VAL A 53 -4.06 12.03 -6.11
N LYS A 54 -4.42 12.60 -7.26
CA LYS A 54 -3.45 13.10 -8.25
C LYS A 54 -2.55 14.19 -7.66
N VAL A 55 -3.11 15.14 -6.90
CA VAL A 55 -2.34 16.18 -6.19
C VAL A 55 -1.33 15.56 -5.22
N LEU A 56 -1.72 14.54 -4.45
CA LEU A 56 -0.82 13.83 -3.54
C LEU A 56 0.25 13.00 -4.27
N ALA A 57 -0.10 12.43 -5.43
CA ALA A 57 0.81 11.62 -6.22
C ALA A 57 1.84 12.44 -7.01
N GLU A 58 1.52 13.68 -7.38
CA GLU A 58 2.37 14.55 -8.20
C GLU A 58 3.80 14.76 -7.65
N PRO A 59 4.02 15.10 -6.35
CA PRO A 59 5.37 15.20 -5.81
C PRO A 59 6.11 13.85 -5.77
N LEU A 60 5.37 12.74 -5.75
CA LEU A 60 5.91 11.38 -5.66
C LEU A 60 6.07 10.71 -7.03
N LYS A 61 5.65 11.36 -8.13
CA LYS A 61 5.56 10.75 -9.48
C LYS A 61 6.86 10.15 -10.02
N LYS A 62 8.00 10.55 -9.45
CA LYS A 62 9.34 10.07 -9.83
C LYS A 62 9.66 8.70 -9.23
N ASN A 63 8.92 8.24 -8.21
CA ASN A 63 9.12 6.92 -7.60
C ASN A 63 7.93 5.99 -7.89
N THR A 64 8.12 4.72 -7.53
CA THR A 64 7.12 3.66 -7.77
C THR A 64 5.81 3.88 -7.02
N TYR A 65 5.83 4.59 -5.88
CA TYR A 65 4.64 4.90 -5.09
C TYR A 65 3.75 5.95 -5.77
N GLY A 66 4.32 7.06 -6.23
CA GLY A 66 3.54 8.06 -6.98
C GLY A 66 3.01 7.50 -8.30
N GLN A 67 3.80 6.68 -8.99
CA GLN A 67 3.35 5.98 -10.20
C GLN A 67 2.20 5.02 -9.91
N TYR A 68 2.24 4.31 -8.78
CA TYR A 68 1.17 3.44 -8.32
C TYR A 68 -0.14 4.20 -8.14
N LEU A 69 -0.13 5.32 -7.42
CA LEU A 69 -1.31 6.15 -7.18
C LEU A 69 -1.92 6.68 -8.49
N LEU A 70 -1.07 7.14 -9.41
CA LEU A 70 -1.52 7.63 -10.72
C LEU A 70 -2.12 6.52 -11.59
N LYS A 71 -1.59 5.29 -11.51
CA LYS A 71 -2.16 4.14 -12.21
C LYS A 71 -3.51 3.74 -11.61
N MET A 72 -3.60 3.70 -10.29
CA MET A 72 -4.82 3.33 -9.56
C MET A 72 -6.03 4.17 -9.99
N ILE A 73 -5.88 5.51 -10.06
CA ILE A 73 -6.99 6.41 -10.42
C ILE A 73 -7.39 6.35 -11.91
N LYS A 74 -6.56 5.77 -12.78
CA LYS A 74 -6.86 5.59 -14.21
C LYS A 74 -7.70 4.33 -14.50
N GLY A 75 -7.90 3.46 -13.50
CA GLY A 75 -8.40 2.11 -13.71
C GLY A 75 -7.28 1.25 -14.31
N TYR A 76 -6.87 0.22 -13.56
CA TYR A 76 -5.65 -0.58 -13.79
C TYR A 76 -5.28 -0.91 -15.23
#